data_AF-A0A7S4MBJ9-F1
#
_entry.id   AF-A0A7S4MBJ9-F1
#
_cell.length_a   1.000
_cell.length_b   1.000
_cell.length_c   1.000
_cell.angle_alpha   90.00
_cell.angle_beta   90.00
_cell.angle_gamma   90.00
#
_symmetry.space_group_name_H-M   'P 1'
#
loop_
_entity.id
_entity.type
_entity.pdbx_description
1 polymer ?
#
loop_
_entity_poly.entity_id
_entity_poly.type
_entity_poly.pdbx_seq_one_letter_code
_entity_poly.pdbx_strand_id
1 'polypeptide(L)'
;GGGCILQQYSSLASALQSIYPEHSWEQVSIRTRTPSEHWKDVGNQRALFDQIARKFQISDPQEWRQVTYKQLTDAGAWPVLKLYPSIFSCLERIYPEMDWDISTRSQVPKNYWKDPSNQRAFLDKFAMKYDIKEPCDWSSITYKQIATEGGQSILQQFPSLFAALRALYPKREWDVNTARSK
;
A
#
# COMPACT_ATOMS: atom_id res chain seq x y z
N GLY A 1 -12.56 35.04 -26.70
CA GLY A 1 -11.75 34.32 -25.69
C GLY A 1 -12.32 34.56 -24.32
N GLY A 2 -12.72 33.51 -23.59
CA GLY A 2 -13.51 33.59 -22.35
C GLY A 2 -12.79 34.08 -21.09
N GLY A 3 -11.59 34.66 -21.20
CA GLY A 3 -10.77 35.07 -20.05
C GLY A 3 -11.25 36.34 -19.33
N CYS A 4 -11.91 37.26 -20.03
CA CYS A 4 -12.33 38.55 -19.43
C CYS A 4 -13.57 38.44 -18.52
N ILE A 5 -14.43 37.44 -18.73
CA ILE A 5 -15.67 37.26 -17.94
C ILE A 5 -15.34 36.81 -16.51
N LEU A 6 -14.25 36.06 -16.32
CA LEU A 6 -13.84 35.54 -15.00
C LEU A 6 -13.15 36.58 -14.10
N GLN A 7 -12.86 37.79 -14.59
CA GLN A 7 -12.32 38.86 -13.74
C GLN A 7 -13.40 39.64 -12.97
N GLN A 8 -14.67 39.55 -13.37
CA GLN A 8 -15.77 40.26 -12.71
C GLN A 8 -16.44 39.44 -11.59
N TYR A 9 -16.12 38.15 -11.47
CA TYR A 9 -16.75 37.25 -10.50
C TYR A 9 -15.69 36.57 -9.63
N SER A 10 -15.94 36.48 -8.32
CA SER A 10 -15.02 35.92 -7.33
C SER A 10 -14.77 34.41 -7.49
N SER A 11 -15.65 33.71 -8.21
CA SER A 11 -15.51 32.30 -8.56
C SER A 11 -16.32 31.96 -9.81
N LEU A 12 -15.95 30.86 -10.47
CA LEU A 12 -16.70 30.30 -11.59
C LEU A 12 -18.15 29.96 -11.17
N ALA A 13 -18.39 29.60 -9.90
CA ALA A 13 -19.70 29.26 -9.38
C ALA A 13 -20.57 30.51 -9.29
N SER A 14 -19.98 31.63 -8.86
CA SER A 14 -20.67 32.92 -8.84
C SER A 14 -21.05 33.38 -10.25
N ALA A 15 -20.16 33.16 -11.24
CA ALA A 15 -20.44 33.47 -12.64
C ALA A 15 -21.54 32.57 -13.24
N LEU A 16 -21.60 31.29 -12.87
CA LEU A 16 -22.63 30.36 -13.35
C LEU A 16 -23.98 30.62 -12.66
N GLN A 17 -23.98 30.94 -11.36
CA GLN A 17 -25.16 31.33 -10.61
C GLN A 17 -25.80 32.61 -11.15
N SER A 18 -25.00 33.57 -11.63
CA SER A 18 -25.54 34.79 -12.25
C SER A 18 -26.17 34.57 -13.62
N ILE A 19 -25.71 33.56 -14.38
CA ILE A 19 -26.22 33.26 -15.73
C ILE A 19 -27.40 32.28 -15.68
N TYR A 20 -27.40 31.36 -14.71
CA TYR A 20 -28.43 30.34 -14.54
C TYR A 20 -28.92 30.29 -13.08
N PRO A 21 -29.70 31.28 -12.63
CA PRO A 21 -30.14 31.39 -11.23
C PRO A 21 -31.11 30.29 -10.80
N GLU A 22 -31.78 29.65 -11.77
CA GLU A 22 -32.72 28.54 -11.56
C GLU A 22 -32.03 27.23 -11.13
N HIS A 23 -30.70 27.15 -11.21
CA HIS A 23 -29.92 25.97 -10.81
C HIS A 23 -29.10 26.28 -9.54
N SER A 24 -29.05 25.35 -8.60
CA SER A 24 -28.23 25.48 -7.37
C SER A 24 -26.80 25.06 -7.66
N TRP A 25 -25.90 26.05 -7.77
CA TRP A 25 -24.48 25.83 -8.10
C TRP A 25 -23.58 25.65 -6.88
N GLU A 26 -24.12 25.57 -5.65
CA GLU A 26 -23.37 25.38 -4.40
C GLU A 26 -22.55 24.08 -4.37
N GLN A 27 -22.92 23.09 -5.20
CA GLN A 27 -22.23 21.79 -5.27
C GLN A 27 -21.25 21.65 -6.42
N VAL A 28 -21.05 22.68 -7.25
CA VAL A 28 -19.96 22.62 -8.23
C VAL A 28 -18.66 22.82 -7.48
N SER A 29 -18.01 21.69 -7.18
CA SER A 29 -16.64 21.61 -6.69
C SER A 29 -15.67 22.18 -7.73
N ILE A 30 -15.68 23.51 -7.85
CA ILE A 30 -14.57 24.24 -8.42
C ILE A 30 -13.42 23.86 -7.52
N ARG A 31 -12.44 23.18 -8.10
CA ARG A 31 -11.19 22.76 -7.45
C ARG A 31 -10.48 23.98 -6.89
N THR A 32 -10.96 24.49 -5.76
CA THR A 32 -10.24 25.42 -4.91
C THR A 32 -9.04 24.63 -4.46
N ARG A 33 -7.86 25.03 -4.94
CA ARG A 33 -6.59 24.48 -4.48
C ARG A 33 -6.57 24.65 -2.96
N THR A 34 -6.86 23.58 -2.22
CA THR A 34 -6.67 23.57 -0.78
C THR A 34 -5.23 24.03 -0.52
N PRO A 35 -5.00 25.04 0.34
CA PRO A 35 -3.67 25.59 0.56
C PRO A 35 -2.69 24.47 0.92
N SER A 36 -1.48 24.49 0.34
CA SER A 36 -0.49 23.43 0.56
C SER A 36 -0.14 23.22 2.05
N GLU A 37 -0.31 24.26 2.87
CA GLU A 37 -0.12 24.24 4.33
C GLU A 37 -1.15 23.36 5.04
N HIS A 38 -2.38 23.27 4.53
CA HIS A 38 -3.49 22.55 5.15
C HIS A 38 -3.19 21.06 5.33
N TRP A 39 -2.47 20.47 4.36
CA TRP A 39 -2.09 19.06 4.35
C TRP A 39 -0.80 18.76 5.13
N LYS A 40 -0.12 19.76 5.70
CA LYS A 40 1.02 19.53 6.61
C LYS A 40 0.55 19.02 7.98
N ASP A 41 -0.69 19.30 8.35
CA ASP A 41 -1.29 18.84 9.60
C ASP A 41 -1.78 17.39 9.45
N VAL A 42 -1.26 16.50 10.31
CA VAL A 42 -1.61 15.07 10.33
C VAL A 42 -3.08 14.85 10.68
N GLY A 43 -3.71 15.72 11.47
CA GLY A 43 -5.13 15.65 11.80
C GLY A 43 -6.02 15.85 10.57
N ASN A 44 -5.66 16.78 9.68
CA ASN A 44 -6.39 16.99 8.43
C ASN A 44 -6.20 15.83 7.45
N GLN A 45 -4.98 15.26 7.42
CA GLN A 45 -4.72 14.04 6.64
C GLN A 45 -5.57 12.87 7.15
N ARG A 46 -5.66 12.70 8.47
CA ARG A 46 -6.50 11.67 9.10
C ARG A 46 -7.96 11.83 8.76
N ALA A 47 -8.51 13.05 8.86
CA ALA A 47 -9.90 13.31 8.51
C ALA A 47 -10.22 12.95 7.05
N LEU A 48 -9.31 13.25 6.11
CA LEU A 48 -9.45 12.85 4.71
C LEU A 48 -9.42 11.33 4.55
N PHE A 49 -8.45 10.65 5.17
CA PHE A 49 -8.34 9.19 5.08
C PHE A 49 -9.51 8.47 5.78
N ASP A 50 -10.07 9.02 6.86
CA ASP A 50 -11.30 8.51 7.48
C ASP A 50 -12.51 8.66 6.56
N GLN A 51 -12.61 9.77 5.81
CA GLN A 51 -13.65 9.94 4.80
C GLN A 51 -13.49 8.94 3.65
N ILE A 52 -12.26 8.70 3.20
CA ILE A 52 -11.93 7.70 2.19
C ILE A 52 -12.29 6.31 2.71
N ALA A 53 -11.92 5.97 3.94
CA ALA A 53 -12.24 4.71 4.58
C ALA A 53 -13.76 4.45 4.57
N ARG A 54 -14.55 5.44 4.98
CA ARG A 54 -16.03 5.36 4.94
C ARG A 54 -16.56 5.15 3.52
N LYS A 55 -16.00 5.85 2.54
CA LYS A 55 -16.41 5.75 1.13
C LYS A 55 -16.13 4.37 0.54
N PHE A 56 -15.01 3.75 0.90
CA PHE A 56 -14.61 2.42 0.45
C PHE A 56 -15.04 1.30 1.42
N GLN A 57 -15.80 1.64 2.48
CA GLN A 57 -16.24 0.72 3.55
C GLN A 57 -15.07 -0.04 4.20
N ILE A 58 -13.92 0.61 4.30
CA ILE A 58 -12.71 0.05 4.88
C ILE A 58 -12.85 0.08 6.40
N SER A 59 -12.93 -1.10 7.00
CA SER A 59 -13.05 -1.25 8.45
C SER A 59 -11.77 -1.79 9.08
N ASP A 60 -10.95 -2.49 8.28
CA ASP A 60 -9.70 -3.10 8.72
C ASP A 60 -8.48 -2.44 8.07
N PRO A 61 -7.37 -2.19 8.81
CA PRO A 61 -6.15 -1.60 8.25
C PRO A 61 -5.60 -2.39 7.06
N GLN A 62 -5.81 -3.71 7.07
CA GLN A 62 -5.37 -4.62 6.03
C GLN A 62 -6.16 -4.47 4.72
N GLU A 63 -7.36 -3.89 4.74
CA GLU A 63 -8.15 -3.63 3.53
C GLU A 63 -7.60 -2.44 2.72
N TRP A 64 -6.88 -1.52 3.35
CA TRP A 64 -6.14 -0.47 2.65
C TRP A 64 -5.13 -1.03 1.64
N ARG A 65 -4.69 -2.28 1.82
CA ARG A 65 -3.81 -2.99 0.86
C ARG A 65 -4.49 -3.24 -0.49
N GLN A 66 -5.81 -3.31 -0.53
CA GLN A 66 -6.58 -3.51 -1.75
C GLN A 66 -6.83 -2.19 -2.49
N VAL A 67 -6.66 -1.05 -1.81
CA VAL A 67 -6.86 0.26 -2.40
C VAL A 67 -5.66 0.63 -3.27
N THR A 68 -5.92 0.86 -4.55
CA THR A 68 -4.90 1.27 -5.51
C THR A 68 -4.57 2.75 -5.39
N TYR A 69 -3.35 3.12 -5.79
CA TYR A 69 -2.92 4.53 -5.86
C TYR A 69 -3.91 5.40 -6.66
N LYS A 70 -4.44 4.84 -7.76
CA LYS A 70 -5.44 5.53 -8.61
C LYS A 70 -6.74 5.83 -7.86
N GLN A 71 -7.26 4.86 -7.09
CA GLN A 71 -8.47 5.06 -6.28
C GLN A 71 -8.28 6.16 -5.23
N LEU A 72 -7.09 6.25 -4.62
CA LEU A 72 -6.77 7.31 -3.66
C LEU A 72 -6.67 8.68 -4.34
N THR A 73 -6.04 8.77 -5.51
CA THR A 73 -5.97 10.03 -6.26
C THR A 73 -7.34 10.48 -6.75
N ASP A 74 -8.19 9.55 -7.19
CA ASP A 74 -9.57 9.83 -7.61
C ASP A 74 -10.45 10.25 -6.43
N ALA A 75 -10.10 9.81 -5.22
CA ALA A 75 -10.73 10.23 -3.96
C ALA A 75 -10.16 11.54 -3.38
N GLY A 76 -9.22 12.19 -4.06
CA GLY A 76 -8.67 13.49 -3.65
C GLY A 76 -7.47 13.42 -2.70
N ALA A 77 -6.90 12.24 -2.45
CA ALA A 77 -5.73 12.07 -1.58
C ALA A 77 -4.40 12.53 -2.19
N TRP A 78 -4.38 12.94 -3.47
CA TRP A 78 -3.16 13.33 -4.17
C TRP A 78 -2.27 14.35 -3.43
N PRO A 79 -2.80 15.44 -2.82
CA PRO A 79 -1.99 16.40 -2.09
C PRO A 79 -1.27 15.79 -0.89
N VAL A 80 -1.92 14.86 -0.20
CA VAL A 80 -1.36 14.16 0.96
C VAL A 80 -0.34 13.12 0.50
N LEU A 81 -0.68 12.30 -0.51
CA LEU A 81 0.20 11.27 -1.04
C LEU A 81 1.54 11.82 -1.54
N LYS A 82 1.56 13.05 -2.07
CA LYS A 82 2.80 13.71 -2.51
C LYS A 82 3.78 14.01 -1.37
N LEU A 83 3.30 14.11 -0.12
CA LEU A 83 4.13 14.40 1.05
C LEU A 83 4.89 13.17 1.56
N TYR A 84 4.53 11.98 1.11
CA TYR A 84 5.08 10.73 1.60
C TYR A 84 5.76 9.93 0.48
N PRO A 85 6.82 9.17 0.80
CA PRO A 85 7.48 8.32 -0.18
C PRO A 85 6.62 7.13 -0.62
N SER A 86 5.61 6.74 0.18
CA SER A 86 4.66 5.68 -0.17
C SER A 86 3.32 5.84 0.54
N ILE A 87 2.26 5.22 0.01
CA ILE A 87 0.92 5.17 0.63
C ILE A 87 1.00 4.61 2.06
N PHE A 88 1.80 3.56 2.29
CA PHE A 88 1.90 2.94 3.61
C PHE A 88 2.65 3.81 4.61
N SER A 89 3.69 4.53 4.18
CA SER A 89 4.36 5.52 5.04
C SER A 89 3.42 6.66 5.42
N CYS A 90 2.46 6.99 4.56
CA CYS A 90 1.38 7.92 4.88
C CYS A 90 0.42 7.32 5.92
N LEU A 91 -0.04 6.08 5.70
CA LEU A 91 -0.97 5.38 6.59
C LEU A 91 -0.38 5.10 7.98
N GLU A 92 0.89 4.71 8.06
CA GLU A 92 1.64 4.52 9.31
C GLU A 92 1.72 5.83 10.12
N ARG A 93 1.81 6.97 9.44
CA ARG A 93 1.82 8.28 10.09
C ARG A 93 0.44 8.73 10.54
N ILE A 94 -0.60 8.42 9.77
CA ILE A 94 -1.99 8.81 10.04
C ILE A 94 -2.63 7.93 11.12
N TYR A 95 -2.32 6.63 11.08
CA TYR A 95 -2.81 5.58 11.97
C TYR A 95 -1.64 4.84 12.64
N PRO A 96 -0.84 5.52 13.48
CA PRO A 96 0.28 4.90 14.20
C PRO A 96 -0.18 3.80 15.18
N GLU A 97 -1.46 3.80 15.57
CA GLU A 97 -2.07 2.79 16.42
C GLU A 97 -2.33 1.44 15.73
N MET A 98 -2.20 1.38 14.40
CA MET A 98 -2.47 0.17 13.61
C MET A 98 -1.18 -0.54 13.21
N ASP A 99 -1.18 -1.88 13.24
CA ASP A 99 -0.03 -2.68 12.80
C ASP A 99 -0.02 -2.82 11.27
N TRP A 100 0.86 -2.06 10.65
CA TRP A 100 1.08 -2.06 9.21
C TRP A 100 2.16 -3.10 8.85
N ASP A 101 1.83 -4.39 8.78
CA ASP A 101 2.81 -5.40 8.39
C ASP A 101 3.18 -5.31 6.89
N ILE A 102 4.25 -4.56 6.61
CA ILE A 102 4.85 -4.32 5.28
C ILE A 102 5.21 -5.63 4.56
N SER A 103 5.46 -6.73 5.28
CA SER A 103 5.87 -8.00 4.68
C SER A 103 4.74 -8.71 3.92
N THR A 104 3.49 -8.26 4.10
CA THR A 104 2.30 -8.81 3.43
C THR A 104 1.90 -8.06 2.16
N ARG A 105 2.72 -7.10 1.69
CA ARG A 105 2.41 -6.29 0.51
C ARG A 105 2.37 -7.15 -0.76
N SER A 106 1.31 -7.01 -1.54
CA SER A 106 1.23 -7.52 -2.92
C SER A 106 2.22 -6.81 -3.87
N GLN A 107 2.63 -5.58 -3.53
CA GLN A 107 3.56 -4.75 -4.29
C GLN A 107 4.58 -4.13 -3.31
N VAL A 108 5.73 -4.80 -3.14
CA VAL A 108 6.87 -4.25 -2.43
C VAL A 108 7.63 -3.23 -3.29
N PRO A 109 8.39 -2.29 -2.70
CA PRO A 109 9.20 -1.33 -3.46
C PRO A 109 10.11 -2.01 -4.49
N LYS A 110 10.40 -1.30 -5.60
CA LYS A 110 11.34 -1.78 -6.62
C LYS A 110 12.70 -2.02 -5.96
N ASN A 111 13.21 -3.26 -6.04
CA ASN A 111 14.42 -3.78 -5.37
C ASN A 111 14.27 -4.23 -3.90
N TYR A 112 13.09 -4.20 -3.28
CA TYR A 112 12.91 -4.65 -1.89
C TYR A 112 13.43 -6.09 -1.68
N TRP A 113 13.08 -6.99 -2.61
CA TRP A 113 13.53 -8.38 -2.58
C TRP A 113 14.98 -8.59 -3.04
N LYS A 114 15.72 -7.56 -3.45
CA LYS A 114 17.16 -7.70 -3.73
C LYS A 114 18.00 -7.75 -2.46
N ASP A 115 17.47 -7.23 -1.35
CA ASP A 115 18.15 -7.29 -0.06
C ASP A 115 17.93 -8.67 0.58
N PRO A 116 18.98 -9.46 0.81
CA PRO A 116 18.86 -10.78 1.43
C PRO A 116 18.32 -10.69 2.87
N SER A 117 18.43 -9.56 3.55
CA SER A 117 17.86 -9.35 4.89
C SER A 117 16.33 -9.36 4.86
N ASN A 118 15.73 -8.72 3.84
CA ASN A 118 14.28 -8.73 3.64
C ASN A 118 13.76 -10.12 3.26
N GLN A 119 14.52 -10.85 2.44
CA GLN A 119 14.19 -12.24 2.09
C GLN A 119 14.20 -13.14 3.33
N ARG A 120 15.21 -12.96 4.20
CA ARG A 120 15.36 -13.72 5.44
C ARG A 120 14.22 -13.42 6.41
N ALA A 121 13.93 -12.14 6.64
CA ALA A 121 12.83 -11.71 7.50
C ALA A 121 11.46 -12.27 7.04
N PHE A 122 11.21 -12.34 5.73
CA PHE A 122 10.02 -12.97 5.20
C PHE A 122 9.97 -14.47 5.51
N LEU A 123 11.05 -15.20 5.26
CA LEU A 123 11.12 -16.64 5.52
C LEU A 123 11.05 -16.96 7.02
N ASP A 124 11.60 -16.12 7.89
CA ASP A 124 11.49 -16.26 9.34
C ASP A 124 10.03 -16.08 9.79
N LYS A 125 9.34 -15.03 9.30
CA LYS A 125 7.91 -14.83 9.57
C LYS A 125 7.07 -16.00 9.05
N PHE A 126 7.36 -16.47 7.85
CA PHE A 126 6.68 -17.63 7.26
C PHE A 126 6.90 -18.88 8.13
N ALA A 127 8.13 -19.12 8.57
CA ALA A 127 8.45 -20.24 9.45
C ALA A 127 7.68 -20.16 10.78
N MET A 128 7.62 -18.99 11.40
CA MET A 128 6.82 -18.78 12.62
C MET A 128 5.33 -19.04 12.39
N LYS A 129 4.78 -18.57 11.27
CA LYS A 129 3.35 -18.71 10.93
C LYS A 129 2.94 -20.16 10.69
N TYR A 130 3.81 -20.96 10.09
CA TYR A 130 3.55 -22.35 9.74
C TYR A 130 4.20 -23.36 10.72
N ASP A 131 4.67 -22.87 11.89
CA ASP A 131 5.36 -23.65 12.93
C ASP A 131 6.52 -24.52 12.41
N ILE A 132 7.27 -23.99 11.44
CA ILE A 132 8.40 -24.67 10.80
C ILE A 132 9.63 -24.52 11.70
N LYS A 133 10.07 -25.63 12.30
CA LYS A 133 11.18 -25.64 13.26
C LYS A 133 12.44 -26.26 12.66
N GLU A 134 12.28 -27.28 11.84
CA GLU A 134 13.36 -28.06 11.28
C GLU A 134 13.51 -27.86 9.75
N PRO A 135 14.71 -28.07 9.17
CA PRO A 135 14.92 -28.01 7.73
C PRO A 135 14.00 -28.96 6.93
N CYS A 136 13.61 -30.10 7.52
CA CYS A 136 12.72 -31.07 6.90
C CYS A 136 11.26 -30.59 6.81
N ASP A 137 10.81 -29.74 7.74
CA ASP A 137 9.45 -29.16 7.71
C ASP A 137 9.21 -28.32 6.46
N TRP A 138 10.27 -27.70 5.92
CA TRP A 138 10.22 -26.96 4.65
C TRP A 138 9.88 -27.84 3.43
N SER A 139 10.06 -29.16 3.52
CA SER A 139 9.67 -30.08 2.44
C SER A 139 8.16 -30.21 2.27
N SER A 140 7.42 -30.02 3.36
CA SER A 140 5.95 -30.03 3.37
C SER A 140 5.34 -28.75 2.79
N ILE A 141 6.16 -27.70 2.62
CA ILE A 141 5.70 -26.41 2.11
C ILE A 141 5.71 -26.40 0.58
N THR A 142 4.56 -26.06 0.02
CA THR A 142 4.41 -25.96 -1.44
C THR A 142 4.81 -24.59 -1.96
N TYR A 143 5.28 -24.55 -3.21
CA TYR A 143 5.53 -23.31 -3.95
C TYR A 143 4.33 -22.36 -3.89
N LYS A 144 3.12 -22.91 -4.03
CA LYS A 144 1.88 -22.14 -4.05
C LYS A 144 1.63 -21.44 -2.71
N GLN A 145 1.87 -22.10 -1.57
CA GLN A 145 1.71 -21.49 -0.25
C GLN A 145 2.60 -20.26 -0.08
N ILE A 146 3.88 -20.36 -0.45
CA ILE A 146 4.81 -19.23 -0.36
C ILE A 146 4.42 -18.10 -1.33
N ALA A 147 3.97 -18.45 -2.54
CA ALA A 147 3.52 -17.46 -3.51
C ALA A 147 2.26 -16.71 -3.03
N THR A 148 1.30 -17.40 -2.42
CA THR A 148 0.07 -16.79 -1.87
C THR A 148 0.37 -15.83 -0.71
N GLU A 149 1.42 -16.08 0.06
CA GLU A 149 1.86 -15.21 1.16
C GLU A 149 2.74 -14.03 0.68
N GLY A 150 2.94 -13.85 -0.63
CA GLY A 150 3.72 -12.73 -1.18
C GLY A 150 5.21 -13.04 -1.44
N GLY A 151 5.65 -14.29 -1.24
CA GLY A 151 7.02 -14.74 -1.47
C GLY A 151 7.37 -15.03 -2.94
N GLN A 152 6.45 -14.80 -3.88
CA GLN A 152 6.64 -15.13 -5.30
C GLN A 152 7.92 -14.51 -5.89
N SER A 153 8.23 -13.25 -5.54
CA SER A 153 9.43 -12.57 -6.03
C SER A 153 10.73 -13.10 -5.42
N ILE A 154 10.69 -13.73 -4.24
CA ILE A 154 11.85 -14.46 -3.68
C ILE A 154 12.04 -15.72 -4.51
N LEU A 155 10.97 -16.48 -4.74
CA LEU A 155 11.01 -17.73 -5.51
C LEU A 155 11.50 -17.52 -6.95
N GLN A 156 11.21 -16.38 -7.57
CA GLN A 156 11.72 -16.04 -8.90
C GLN A 156 13.23 -15.75 -8.95
N GLN A 157 13.86 -15.44 -7.82
CA GLN A 157 15.30 -15.16 -7.76
C GLN A 157 16.16 -16.41 -7.57
N PHE A 158 15.56 -17.53 -7.19
CA PHE A 158 16.26 -18.78 -6.92
C PHE A 158 15.70 -19.92 -7.77
N PRO A 159 16.52 -20.92 -8.14
CA PRO A 159 16.04 -22.08 -8.89
C PRO A 159 14.99 -22.91 -8.13
N SER A 160 15.03 -22.87 -6.79
CA SER A 160 14.12 -23.60 -5.92
C SER A 160 14.07 -22.99 -4.51
N LEU A 161 13.06 -23.36 -3.72
CA LEU A 161 12.96 -22.98 -2.31
C LEU A 161 14.20 -23.41 -1.51
N PHE A 162 14.66 -24.64 -1.70
CA PHE A 162 15.87 -25.13 -1.02
C PHE A 162 17.14 -24.38 -1.45
N ALA A 163 17.22 -23.93 -2.70
CA ALA A 163 18.33 -23.07 -3.13
C ALA A 163 18.29 -21.70 -2.43
N ALA A 164 17.10 -21.11 -2.26
CA ALA A 164 16.92 -19.88 -1.49
C ALA A 164 17.32 -20.07 -0.01
N LEU A 165 16.88 -21.15 0.62
CA LEU A 165 17.19 -21.48 2.02
C LEU A 165 18.69 -21.71 2.24
N ARG A 166 19.37 -22.43 1.34
CA ARG A 166 20.83 -22.61 1.37
C ARG A 166 21.59 -21.29 1.24
N ALA A 167 21.14 -20.41 0.35
CA ALA A 167 21.77 -19.10 0.15
C ALA A 167 21.57 -18.16 1.35
N LEU A 168 20.39 -18.17 1.96
CA LEU A 168 20.02 -17.26 3.04
C LEU A 168 20.45 -17.77 4.43
N TYR A 169 20.53 -19.09 4.61
CA TYR A 169 20.93 -19.73 5.87
C TYR A 169 22.08 -20.72 5.64
N PRO A 170 23.27 -20.27 5.23
CA PRO A 170 24.40 -21.14 4.89
C PRO A 170 24.96 -21.92 6.11
N LYS A 171 24.61 -21.49 7.33
CA LYS A 171 25.01 -22.15 8.59
C LYS A 171 24.11 -23.33 8.99
N ARG A 172 23.00 -23.56 8.28
CA ARG A 172 22.09 -24.70 8.54
C ARG A 172 22.30 -25.77 7.49
N GLU A 173 22.24 -27.03 7.90
CA GLU A 173 22.28 -28.16 6.97
C GLU A 173 20.92 -28.31 6.28
N TRP A 174 20.91 -28.07 4.98
CA TRP A 174 19.72 -28.19 4.13
C TRP A 174 19.90 -29.44 3.25
N ASP A 175 19.68 -30.61 3.84
CA ASP A 175 19.79 -31.87 3.11
C ASP A 175 18.54 -32.10 2.26
N VAL A 176 18.71 -32.09 0.94
CA VAL A 176 17.60 -32.16 -0.04
C VAL A 176 17.16 -33.61 -0.26
N ASN A 177 17.98 -34.58 0.17
CA ASN A 177 17.78 -36.00 -0.11
C ASN A 177 16.86 -36.71 0.90
N THR A 178 16.60 -36.14 2.07
CA THR A 178 15.70 -36.72 3.08
C THR A 178 14.22 -36.44 2.83
N ALA A 179 13.88 -35.51 1.93
CA ALA A 179 12.51 -35.12 1.63
C ALA A 179 11.78 -36.01 0.60
N ARG A 180 12.50 -36.88 -0.13
CA ARG A 180 11.92 -37.79 -1.15
C ARG A 180 11.74 -39.23 -0.70
N SER A 181 12.03 -39.53 0.56
CA SER A 181 11.84 -40.87 1.13
C SER A 181 10.87 -40.78 2.31
N LYS A 182 9.57 -40.71 1.97
CA LYS A 182 8.46 -41.25 2.77
C LYS A 182 7.20 -41.27 1.90
#